data_AF-A0A839JVA4-F1
#
_entry.id   AF-A0A839JVA4-F1
#
_cell.length_a   1.000
_cell.length_b   1.000
_cell.length_c   1.000
_cell.angle_alpha   90.00
_cell.angle_beta   90.00
_cell.angle_gamma   90.00
#
_symmetry.space_group_name_H-M   'P 1'
#
loop_
_entity.id
_entity.type
_entity.pdbx_description
1 polymer ?
#
loop_
_entity_poly.entity_id
_entity_poly.type
_entity_poly.pdbx_seq_one_letter_code
_entity_poly.pdbx_strand_id
1 'polypeptide(L)'
;MDTAIKLHQPLTHVYLKDGRVLYTEATPVEIAAYIETHSHIVIEGELHSKYDIISSRIIEVDTVETYILSQPEKMRHKLRAKQIWLREQLGKEMDLDYAKNYIREHS
;
A
#
# COMPACT_ATOMS: atom_id res chain seq x y z
N MET A 1 0.85 -13.96 -14.96
CA MET A 1 0.24 -14.00 -13.62
C MET A 1 -0.59 -12.75 -13.47
N ASP A 2 -1.89 -12.90 -13.24
CA ASP A 2 -2.83 -11.78 -13.10
C ASP A 2 -2.43 -10.86 -11.96
N THR A 3 -2.06 -9.62 -12.29
CA THR A 3 -1.86 -8.49 -11.35
C THR A 3 -3.08 -8.27 -10.45
N ALA A 4 -4.25 -8.76 -10.84
CA ALA A 4 -5.49 -8.71 -10.07
C ALA A 4 -5.46 -9.56 -8.78
N ILE A 5 -4.74 -10.69 -8.75
CA ILE A 5 -4.68 -11.54 -7.54
C ILE A 5 -3.85 -10.85 -6.43
N LYS A 6 -2.90 -10.00 -6.82
CA LYS A 6 -2.02 -9.25 -5.89
C LYS A 6 -2.72 -8.10 -5.17
N LEU A 7 -3.86 -7.61 -5.68
CA LEU A 7 -4.57 -6.44 -5.15
C LEU A 7 -5.40 -6.72 -3.88
N HIS A 8 -5.48 -7.98 -3.44
CA HIS A 8 -6.32 -8.40 -2.31
C HIS A 8 -5.55 -9.07 -1.18
N GLN A 9 -4.24 -9.30 -1.34
CA GLN A 9 -3.43 -9.80 -0.24
C GLN A 9 -3.05 -8.65 0.71
N PRO A 10 -3.10 -8.86 2.03
CA PRO A 10 -2.56 -7.91 2.99
C PRO A 10 -1.10 -7.65 2.67
N LEU A 11 -0.74 -6.40 2.43
CA LEU A 11 0.64 -6.00 2.20
C LEU A 11 1.26 -5.50 3.50
N THR A 12 2.57 -5.71 3.63
CA THR A 12 3.33 -5.11 4.71
C THR A 12 3.71 -3.70 4.33
N HIS A 13 3.30 -2.74 5.14
CA HIS A 13 3.72 -1.36 5.07
C HIS A 13 5.02 -1.21 5.84
N VAL A 14 6.05 -0.69 5.18
CA VAL A 14 7.36 -0.40 5.76
C VAL A 14 7.52 1.11 5.89
N TYR A 15 7.53 1.58 7.12
CA TYR A 15 7.67 2.99 7.45
C TYR A 15 9.14 3.36 7.54
N LEU A 16 9.55 4.36 6.75
CA LEU A 16 10.91 4.86 6.71
C LEU A 16 11.10 6.13 7.55
N LYS A 17 12.33 6.40 7.98
CA LYS A 17 12.73 7.62 8.70
C LYS A 17 12.49 8.92 7.94
N ASP A 18 12.50 8.86 6.63
CA ASP A 18 12.23 10.00 5.75
C ASP A 18 10.72 10.30 5.60
N GLY A 19 9.86 9.53 6.27
CA GLY A 19 8.41 9.70 6.24
C GLY A 19 7.70 8.95 5.12
N ARG A 20 8.44 8.25 4.23
CA ARG A 20 7.83 7.41 3.19
C ARG A 20 7.29 6.11 3.77
N VAL A 21 6.28 5.57 3.09
CA VAL A 21 5.71 4.25 3.35
C VAL A 21 5.87 3.44 2.08
N LEU A 22 6.62 2.34 2.19
CA LEU A 22 6.82 1.38 1.11
C LEU A 22 6.02 0.11 1.33
N TYR A 23 5.79 -0.64 0.27
CA TYR A 23 4.93 -1.82 0.28
C TYR A 23 5.70 -3.08 -0.13
N THR A 24 5.47 -4.18 0.57
CA THR A 24 6.05 -5.47 0.21
C THR A 24 5.13 -6.63 0.58
N GLU A 25 5.24 -7.71 -0.20
CA GLU A 25 4.60 -9.00 0.09
C GLU A 25 5.28 -9.72 1.27
N ALA A 26 6.53 -9.37 1.59
CA ALA A 26 7.24 -9.92 2.72
C ALA A 26 6.55 -9.53 4.04
N THR A 27 6.34 -10.50 4.92
CA THR A 27 5.77 -10.28 6.25
C THR A 27 6.73 -9.48 7.14
N PRO A 28 6.23 -8.82 8.20
CA PRO A 28 7.10 -8.13 9.17
C PRO A 28 8.16 -9.05 9.78
N VAL A 29 7.83 -10.33 9.98
CA VAL A 29 8.75 -11.35 10.51
C VAL A 29 9.87 -11.66 9.53
N GLU A 30 9.55 -11.83 8.24
CA GLU A 30 10.56 -12.04 7.19
C GLU A 30 11.48 -10.82 7.06
N ILE A 31 10.92 -9.61 7.10
CA ILE A 31 11.72 -8.37 7.08
C ILE A 31 12.65 -8.32 8.29
N ALA A 32 12.14 -8.58 9.50
CA ALA A 32 12.92 -8.56 10.73
C ALA A 32 14.07 -9.59 10.68
N ALA A 33 13.77 -10.84 10.31
CA ALA A 33 14.78 -11.89 10.17
C ALA A 33 15.83 -11.54 9.12
N TYR A 34 15.42 -10.92 8.00
CA TYR A 34 16.35 -10.52 6.94
C TYR A 34 17.32 -9.42 7.39
N ILE A 35 16.82 -8.38 8.07
CA ILE A 35 17.64 -7.24 8.50
C ILE A 35 18.53 -7.53 9.72
N GLU A 36 18.28 -8.64 10.44
CA GLU A 36 19.20 -9.13 11.46
C GLU A 36 20.56 -9.51 10.84
N THR A 37 20.54 -10.19 9.69
CA THR A 37 21.75 -10.68 9.02
C THR A 37 22.23 -9.79 7.86
N HIS A 38 21.40 -8.86 7.39
CA HIS A 38 21.74 -7.94 6.28
C HIS A 38 21.63 -6.48 6.69
N SER A 39 22.61 -5.67 6.32
CA SER A 39 22.59 -4.22 6.59
C SER A 39 21.65 -3.44 5.67
N HIS A 40 21.26 -4.01 4.53
CA HIS A 40 20.40 -3.37 3.54
C HIS A 40 19.33 -4.34 3.05
N ILE A 41 18.18 -3.80 2.65
CA ILE A 41 17.04 -4.54 2.08
C ILE A 41 16.51 -3.79 0.85
N VAL A 42 16.04 -4.53 -0.14
CA VAL A 42 15.38 -3.96 -1.32
C VAL A 42 13.87 -4.02 -1.11
N ILE A 43 13.20 -2.87 -1.19
CA ILE A 43 11.74 -2.74 -1.06
C ILE A 43 11.27 -1.88 -2.22
N GLU A 44 10.25 -2.32 -2.96
CA GLU A 44 9.76 -1.66 -4.20
C GLU A 44 10.86 -1.35 -5.23
N GLY A 45 11.94 -2.13 -5.25
CA GLY A 45 13.08 -1.93 -6.16
C GLY A 45 14.09 -0.88 -5.69
N GLU A 46 13.87 -0.26 -4.54
CA GLU A 46 14.78 0.69 -3.90
C GLU A 46 15.59 0.00 -2.79
N LEU A 47 16.89 0.31 -2.70
CA LEU A 47 17.78 -0.20 -1.66
C LEU A 47 17.73 0.71 -0.42
N HIS A 48 17.39 0.15 0.73
CA HIS A 48 17.32 0.87 2.00
C HIS A 48 18.26 0.28 3.04
N SER A 49 18.84 1.14 3.87
CA SER A 49 19.54 0.68 5.08
C SER A 49 18.53 0.14 6.08
N LYS A 50 18.89 -0.93 6.81
CA LYS A 50 18.05 -1.42 7.92
C LYS A 50 17.78 -0.36 8.97
N TYR A 51 18.68 0.61 9.11
CA TYR A 51 18.55 1.72 10.05
C TYR A 51 17.54 2.78 9.59
N ASP A 52 17.11 2.75 8.32
CA ASP A 52 16.10 3.67 7.80
C ASP A 52 14.67 3.17 8.10
N ILE A 53 14.52 1.88 8.41
CA ILE A 53 13.24 1.27 8.72
C ILE A 53 12.86 1.59 10.17
N ILE A 54 11.75 2.29 10.37
CA ILE A 54 11.15 2.54 11.68
C ILE A 54 10.33 1.33 12.12
N SER A 55 9.46 0.84 11.23
CA SER A 55 8.58 -0.28 11.54
C SER A 55 8.02 -0.94 10.27
N SER A 56 7.63 -2.19 10.38
CA SER A 56 6.89 -2.93 9.36
C SER A 56 5.61 -3.51 9.97
N ARG A 57 4.47 -3.33 9.31
CA ARG A 57 3.16 -3.82 9.79
C ARG A 57 2.31 -4.30 8.63
N ILE A 58 1.60 -5.41 8.83
CA ILE A 58 0.56 -5.85 7.90
C ILE A 58 -0.63 -4.92 8.08
N ILE A 59 -1.13 -4.35 6.98
CA ILE A 59 -2.41 -3.65 6.97
C ILE A 59 -3.43 -4.53 6.26
N GLU A 60 -4.50 -4.88 6.99
CA GLU A 60 -5.65 -5.55 6.41
C GLU A 60 -6.42 -4.57 5.52
N VAL A 61 -6.73 -5.02 4.31
CA VAL A 61 -7.44 -4.26 3.29
C VAL A 61 -8.94 -4.55 3.43
N ASP A 62 -9.52 -4.08 4.53
CA ASP A 62 -10.90 -4.30 4.94
C ASP A 62 -11.78 -3.05 4.77
N THR A 63 -11.17 -1.87 4.69
CA THR A 63 -11.84 -0.59 4.51
C THR A 63 -11.34 0.14 3.27
N VAL A 64 -12.11 1.10 2.79
CA VAL A 64 -11.69 2.00 1.70
C VAL A 64 -10.42 2.75 2.07
N GLU A 65 -10.29 3.16 3.33
CA GLU A 65 -9.13 3.92 3.79
C GLU A 65 -7.88 3.04 3.82
N THR A 66 -7.97 1.83 4.38
CA THR A 66 -6.84 0.88 4.39
C THR A 66 -6.48 0.44 2.97
N TYR A 67 -7.47 0.29 2.08
CA TYR A 67 -7.23 0.03 0.66
C TYR A 67 -6.55 1.19 -0.07
N ILE A 68 -6.99 2.43 0.12
CA ILE A 68 -6.33 3.60 -0.45
C ILE A 68 -4.90 3.67 0.05
N LEU A 69 -4.67 3.48 1.34
CA LEU A 69 -3.34 3.50 1.93
C LEU A 69 -2.44 2.39 1.42
N SER A 70 -2.99 1.26 0.97
CA SER A 70 -2.21 0.16 0.38
C SER A 70 -1.85 0.37 -1.09
N GLN A 71 -2.36 1.42 -1.75
CA GLN A 71 -2.05 1.70 -3.16
C GLN A 71 -0.78 2.56 -3.33
N PRO A 72 -0.09 2.45 -4.48
CA PRO A 72 0.99 3.37 -4.85
C PRO A 72 0.55 4.84 -4.86
N GLU A 73 1.46 5.77 -4.61
CA GLU A 73 1.15 7.21 -4.44
C GLU A 73 0.26 7.79 -5.56
N LYS A 74 0.63 7.51 -6.81
CA LYS A 74 -0.14 7.94 -7.99
C LYS A 74 -1.60 7.47 -7.93
N MET A 75 -1.83 6.23 -7.47
CA MET A 75 -3.17 5.65 -7.34
C MET A 75 -3.92 6.19 -6.12
N ARG A 76 -3.23 6.48 -5.01
CA ARG A 76 -3.82 7.15 -3.85
C ARG A 76 -4.43 8.49 -4.26
N HIS A 77 -3.68 9.31 -4.99
CA HIS A 77 -4.18 10.61 -5.46
C HIS A 77 -5.41 10.47 -6.36
N LYS A 78 -5.42 9.50 -7.28
CA LYS A 78 -6.59 9.23 -8.14
C LYS A 78 -7.81 8.79 -7.33
N LEU A 79 -7.64 7.85 -6.39
CA LEU A 79 -8.72 7.38 -5.53
C LEU A 79 -9.28 8.51 -4.65
N ARG A 80 -8.41 9.35 -4.06
CA ARG A 80 -8.83 10.51 -3.27
C ARG A 80 -9.60 11.53 -4.09
N ALA A 81 -9.12 11.86 -5.29
CA ALA A 81 -9.83 12.75 -6.21
C ALA A 81 -11.20 12.16 -6.58
N LYS A 82 -11.27 10.85 -6.84
CA LYS A 82 -12.53 10.17 -7.15
C LYS A 82 -13.50 10.14 -5.97
N GLN A 83 -13.00 9.97 -4.74
CA GLN A 83 -13.78 10.05 -3.51
C GLN A 83 -14.49 11.40 -3.37
N ILE A 84 -13.73 12.48 -3.60
CA ILE A 84 -14.26 13.85 -3.55
C ILE A 84 -15.33 14.04 -4.64
N TRP A 85 -15.02 13.64 -5.87
CA TRP A 85 -15.94 13.77 -7.00
C TRP A 85 -17.26 13.01 -6.79
N LEU A 86 -17.21 11.78 -6.27
CA LEU A 86 -18.42 10.98 -5.97
C LEU A 86 -19.31 11.67 -4.94
N ARG A 87 -18.68 12.24 -3.90
CA ARG A 87 -19.40 12.97 -2.85
C ARG A 87 -20.03 14.25 -3.39
N GLU A 88 -19.30 15.03 -4.18
CA GLU A 88 -19.75 16.33 -4.67
C GLU A 88 -20.79 16.23 -5.80
N GLN A 89 -20.62 15.27 -6.72
CA GLN A 89 -21.48 15.16 -7.89
C GLN A 89 -22.69 14.25 -7.68
N LEU A 90 -22.53 13.20 -6.85
CA LEU A 90 -23.55 12.16 -6.69
C LEU A 90 -24.06 12.02 -5.26
N GLY A 91 -23.48 12.73 -4.28
CA GLY A 91 -23.83 12.58 -2.86
C GLY A 91 -23.54 11.17 -2.33
N LYS A 92 -22.64 10.42 -2.99
CA LYS A 92 -22.33 9.02 -2.66
C LYS A 92 -20.96 8.92 -2.01
N GLU A 93 -20.86 8.08 -0.99
CA GLU A 93 -19.56 7.64 -0.49
C GLU A 93 -19.02 6.51 -1.36
N MET A 94 -17.70 6.49 -1.51
CA MET A 94 -17.01 5.39 -2.17
C MET A 94 -16.97 4.20 -1.22
N ASP A 95 -17.39 3.03 -1.69
CA ASP A 95 -17.22 1.76 -1.01
C ASP A 95 -15.97 1.02 -1.50
N LEU A 96 -15.63 -0.08 -0.82
CA LEU A 96 -14.42 -0.84 -1.08
C LEU A 96 -14.44 -1.51 -2.46
N ASP A 97 -15.61 -2.00 -2.88
CA ASP A 97 -15.75 -2.67 -4.17
C ASP A 97 -15.59 -1.69 -5.33
N TYR A 98 -16.13 -0.48 -5.19
CA TYR A 98 -15.93 0.61 -6.13
C TYR A 98 -14.46 0.99 -6.22
N ALA A 99 -13.79 1.16 -5.08
CA ALA A 99 -12.36 1.51 -5.06
C ALA A 99 -11.52 0.45 -5.77
N LYS A 100 -11.80 -0.85 -5.50
CA LYS A 100 -11.13 -1.99 -6.15
C LYS A 100 -11.35 -2.00 -7.66
N ASN A 101 -12.60 -1.81 -8.10
CA ASN A 101 -12.94 -1.76 -9.52
C ASN A 101 -12.28 -0.57 -10.22
N TYR A 102 -12.26 0.60 -9.57
CA TYR A 102 -11.64 1.80 -10.11
C TYR A 102 -10.15 1.60 -10.37
N ILE A 103 -9.40 0.99 -9.44
CA ILE A 103 -7.99 0.66 -9.65
C ILE A 103 -7.83 -0.32 -10.81
N ARG A 104 -8.62 -1.40 -10.86
CA ARG A 104 -8.54 -2.38 -11.95
C ARG A 104 -8.72 -1.76 -13.34
N GLU A 105 -9.54 -0.72 -13.47
CA GLU A 105 -9.77 -0.01 -14.73
C GLU A 105 -8.68 1.03 -15.07
N HIS A 106 -7.87 1.45 -14.09
CA HIS A 106 -6.94 2.57 -14.20
C HIS A 106 -5.48 2.21 -13.85
N SER A 107 -5.21 0.92 -13.64
CA SER A 107 -3.90 0.28 -13.38
C SER A 107 -3.19 -0.11 -14.66
#